data_AF-V7B9C2-F1
#
_entry.id   AF-V7B9C2-F1
#
_cell.length_a   1.000
_cell.length_b   1.000
_cell.length_c   1.000
_cell.angle_alpha   90.00
_cell.angle_beta   90.00
_cell.angle_gamma   90.00
#
_symmetry.space_group_name_H-M   'P 1'
#
loop_
_entity.id
_entity.type
_entity.pdbx_description
1 polymer ?
#
loop_
_entity_poly.entity_id
_entity_poly.type
_entity_poly.pdbx_seq_one_letter_code
_entity_poly.pdbx_strand_id
1 'polypeptide(L)'
;MEVLRVQQVASEANGAAIPAMFVRGETEQPGMTTVQGVNLEVPIIDFSNPNEEKVLHEIVEACREWGMFQIVNHEIPSHVISKLQSVGKEFFELPQEEKELIAKPAGSDSLEGYGTKLQKEANGKKGWVDHLFHIVWPPSSINYRFWPKNPPSY
;
A
#
# COMPACT_ATOMS: atom_id res chain seq x y z
N MET A 1 1.02 -15.59 20.57
CA MET A 1 -0.29 -15.35 19.92
C MET A 1 -0.10 -15.49 18.43
N GLU A 2 -0.97 -16.24 17.78
CA GLU A 2 -1.01 -16.39 16.33
C GLU A 2 -1.29 -15.04 15.65
N VAL A 3 -0.57 -14.73 14.58
CA VAL A 3 -0.75 -13.49 13.82
C VAL A 3 -1.87 -13.71 12.82
N LEU A 4 -3.00 -13.03 13.02
CA LEU A 4 -4.11 -13.07 12.07
C LEU A 4 -3.76 -12.30 10.79
N ARG A 5 -3.69 -13.01 9.66
CA ARG A 5 -3.49 -12.43 8.32
C ARG A 5 -4.83 -12.07 7.71
N VAL A 6 -4.96 -10.84 7.22
CA VAL A 6 -6.25 -10.31 6.76
C VAL A 6 -6.77 -11.07 5.54
N GLN A 7 -5.89 -11.44 4.60
CA GLN A 7 -6.25 -12.22 3.43
C GLN A 7 -6.82 -13.60 3.81
N GLN A 8 -6.23 -14.26 4.80
CA GLN A 8 -6.71 -15.54 5.31
C GLN A 8 -8.08 -15.36 5.98
N VAL A 9 -8.22 -14.39 6.87
CA VAL A 9 -9.52 -14.05 7.51
C VAL A 9 -10.59 -13.78 6.46
N ALA A 10 -10.27 -13.04 5.40
CA ALA A 10 -11.20 -12.74 4.32
C ALA A 10 -11.62 -13.99 3.53
N SER A 11 -10.70 -14.92 3.27
CA SER A 11 -11.00 -16.17 2.57
C SER A 11 -11.85 -17.14 3.39
N GLU A 12 -11.68 -17.16 4.72
CA GLU A 12 -12.39 -18.05 5.63
C GLU A 12 -13.76 -17.51 6.06
N ALA A 13 -13.97 -16.19 5.97
CA ALA A 13 -15.16 -15.54 6.52
C ALA A 13 -16.49 -16.05 5.93
N ASN A 14 -16.54 -16.55 4.69
CA ASN A 14 -17.73 -17.14 4.06
C ASN A 14 -19.07 -16.38 4.33
N GLY A 15 -19.05 -15.05 4.28
CA GLY A 15 -20.21 -14.18 4.56
C GLY A 15 -20.45 -13.82 6.03
N ALA A 16 -19.58 -14.25 6.94
CA ALA A 16 -19.57 -13.82 8.34
C ALA A 16 -19.16 -12.34 8.49
N ALA A 17 -19.58 -11.74 9.61
CA ALA A 17 -19.18 -10.40 9.96
C ALA A 17 -17.66 -10.30 10.17
N ILE A 18 -17.06 -9.18 9.74
CA ILE A 18 -15.64 -8.91 10.00
C ILE A 18 -15.37 -8.85 11.52
N PRO A 19 -14.23 -9.36 12.00
CA PRO A 19 -13.92 -9.30 13.43
C PRO A 19 -13.90 -7.86 13.97
N ALA A 20 -14.41 -7.67 15.19
CA ALA A 20 -14.59 -6.35 15.81
C ALA A 20 -13.30 -5.50 15.91
N MET A 21 -12.13 -6.13 15.90
CA MET A 21 -10.82 -5.47 15.87
C MET A 21 -10.55 -4.70 14.56
N PHE A 22 -11.24 -5.01 13.47
CA PHE A 22 -11.13 -4.33 12.18
C PHE A 22 -12.25 -3.30 11.93
N VAL A 23 -13.32 -3.34 12.72
CA VAL A 23 -14.44 -2.39 12.64
C VAL A 23 -14.00 -1.04 13.22
N ARG A 24 -13.95 0.01 12.40
CA ARG A 24 -13.59 1.38 12.81
C ARG A 24 -14.63 2.01 13.75
N GLY A 25 -14.24 3.02 14.52
CA GLY A 25 -15.19 3.77 15.36
C GLY A 25 -16.22 4.51 14.51
N GLU A 26 -17.37 4.87 15.07
CA GLU A 26 -18.46 5.55 14.31
C GLU A 26 -17.98 6.82 13.58
N THR A 27 -17.05 7.57 14.18
CA THR A 27 -16.46 8.78 13.60
C THR A 27 -15.45 8.53 12.48
N GLU A 28 -14.96 7.30 12.35
CA GLU A 28 -13.98 6.87 11.35
C GLU A 28 -14.60 5.99 10.26
N GLN A 29 -15.80 5.47 10.49
CA GLN A 29 -16.55 4.75 9.46
C GLN A 29 -16.95 5.74 8.36
N PRO A 30 -17.05 5.30 7.09
CA PRO A 30 -17.56 6.16 6.03
C PRO A 30 -18.95 6.64 6.41
N GLY A 31 -19.08 7.91 6.80
CA GLY A 31 -20.39 8.52 6.97
C GLY A 31 -21.09 8.57 5.61
N MET A 32 -22.43 8.59 5.61
CA MET A 32 -23.26 8.81 4.40
C MET A 32 -22.99 10.16 3.68
N THR A 33 -21.95 10.90 4.09
CA THR A 33 -21.71 12.31 3.79
C THR A 33 -20.25 12.63 3.48
N THR A 34 -19.39 11.65 3.14
CA THR A 34 -17.97 11.94 2.83
C THR A 34 -17.78 12.90 1.65
N VAL A 35 -18.83 13.14 0.85
CA VAL A 35 -18.91 14.31 -0.03
C VAL A 35 -20.22 15.05 0.25
N GLN A 36 -20.17 16.09 1.07
CA GLN A 36 -21.16 17.18 1.06
C GLN A 36 -20.43 18.44 0.60
N GLY A 37 -20.59 18.81 -0.67
CA GLY A 37 -19.94 19.99 -1.24
C GLY A 37 -19.49 19.80 -2.68
N VAL A 38 -18.52 20.62 -3.09
CA VAL A 38 -17.92 20.59 -4.43
C VAL A 38 -17.16 19.28 -4.62
N ASN A 39 -17.36 18.63 -5.77
CA ASN A 39 -16.52 17.51 -6.18
C ASN A 39 -15.13 18.06 -6.53
N LEU A 40 -14.23 17.96 -5.55
CA LEU A 40 -12.85 18.40 -5.67
C LEU A 40 -12.08 17.35 -6.47
N GLU A 41 -11.69 17.70 -7.70
CA GLU A 41 -10.86 16.85 -8.54
C GLU A 41 -9.38 17.06 -8.19
N VAL A 42 -8.72 15.99 -7.75
CA VAL A 42 -7.28 15.99 -7.44
C VAL A 42 -6.50 16.46 -8.67
N PRO A 43 -5.56 17.42 -8.54
CA PRO A 43 -4.79 17.93 -9.67
C PRO A 43 -4.08 16.81 -10.45
N ILE A 44 -4.13 16.91 -11.78
CA ILE A 44 -3.43 16.01 -12.71
C ILE A 44 -2.36 16.84 -13.42
N ILE A 45 -1.10 16.43 -13.32
CA ILE A 45 0.06 17.14 -13.90
C ILE A 45 0.61 16.30 -15.05
N ASP A 46 0.75 16.90 -16.23
CA ASP A 46 1.24 16.24 -17.43
C ASP A 46 2.75 16.49 -17.61
N PHE A 47 3.56 15.45 -17.43
CA PHE A 47 5.01 15.53 -17.56
C PHE A 47 5.51 15.57 -19.01
N SER A 48 4.63 15.35 -20.00
CA SER A 48 4.99 15.52 -21.42
C SER A 48 4.94 16.98 -21.89
N ASN A 49 4.48 17.90 -21.03
CA ASN A 49 4.41 19.32 -21.37
C ASN A 49 5.83 19.89 -21.53
N PRO A 50 6.18 20.43 -22.72
CA PRO A 50 7.54 20.93 -22.99
C PRO A 50 7.90 22.19 -22.21
N ASN A 51 6.93 22.86 -21.58
CA ASN A 51 7.18 24.01 -20.71
C ASN A 51 7.45 23.55 -19.27
N GLU A 52 8.72 23.30 -18.95
CA GLU A 52 9.16 22.86 -17.63
C GLU A 52 8.79 23.84 -16.50
N GLU A 53 8.85 25.15 -16.75
CA GLU A 53 8.47 26.17 -15.75
C GLU A 53 7.00 26.07 -15.37
N LYS A 54 6.13 25.79 -16.36
CA LYS A 54 4.71 25.56 -16.12
C LYS A 54 4.48 24.29 -15.30
N VAL A 55 5.15 23.18 -15.64
CA VAL A 55 5.04 21.92 -14.88
C VAL A 55 5.50 22.12 -13.43
N LEU A 56 6.62 22.82 -13.22
CA LEU A 56 7.12 23.16 -11.90
C LEU A 56 6.11 23.99 -11.10
N HIS A 57 5.50 25.00 -11.73
CA HIS A 57 4.48 25.83 -11.10
C HIS A 57 3.24 25.01 -10.71
N GLU A 58 2.76 24.11 -11.58
CA GLU A 58 1.64 23.21 -11.28
C GLU A 58 1.95 22.28 -10.10
N ILE A 59 3.18 21.76 -10.01
CA ILE A 59 3.63 20.95 -8.86
C ILE A 59 3.61 21.77 -7.57
N VAL A 60 4.15 22.98 -7.58
CA VAL A 60 4.20 23.85 -6.40
C VAL A 60 2.79 24.20 -5.92
N GLU A 61 1.90 24.60 -6.82
CA GLU A 61 0.52 24.94 -6.48
C GLU A 61 -0.25 23.71 -5.96
N ALA A 62 -0.11 22.54 -6.59
CA ALA A 62 -0.75 21.32 -6.11
C ALA A 62 -0.23 20.91 -4.72
N CYS A 63 1.07 21.02 -4.48
CA CYS A 63 1.65 20.80 -3.15
C CYS A 63 1.09 21.78 -2.10
N ARG A 64 0.95 23.07 -2.43
CA ARG A 64 0.49 24.10 -1.49
C ARG A 64 -0.99 23.99 -1.18
N GLU A 65 -1.82 23.81 -2.20
CA GLU A 65 -3.28 23.87 -2.07
C GLU A 65 -3.90 22.50 -1.73
N TRP A 66 -3.29 21.40 -2.19
CA TRP A 66 -3.85 20.05 -2.04
C TRP A 66 -2.99 19.12 -1.18
N GLY A 67 -1.67 19.29 -1.21
CA GLY A 67 -0.73 18.34 -0.58
C GLY A 67 -0.63 16.98 -1.31
N MET A 68 -1.31 16.83 -2.47
CA MET A 68 -1.23 15.67 -3.34
C MET A 68 -1.61 16.01 -4.78
N PHE A 69 -1.18 15.19 -5.73
CA PHE A 69 -1.52 15.28 -7.15
C PHE A 69 -1.30 13.93 -7.83
N GLN A 70 -1.83 13.76 -9.04
CA GLN A 70 -1.54 12.66 -9.94
C GLN A 70 -0.60 13.14 -11.04
N ILE A 71 0.28 12.25 -11.51
CA ILE A 71 1.16 12.52 -12.65
C ILE A 71 0.72 11.63 -13.81
N VAL A 72 0.61 12.21 -15.00
CA VAL A 72 0.45 11.47 -16.27
C VAL A 72 1.65 11.73 -17.18
N ASN A 73 1.87 10.82 -18.14
CA ASN A 73 3.01 10.86 -19.06
C ASN A 73 4.38 10.95 -18.36
N HIS A 74 4.52 10.29 -17.20
CA HIS A 74 5.73 10.22 -16.37
C HIS A 74 6.88 9.38 -16.97
N GLU A 75 6.80 9.00 -18.24
CA GLU A 75 7.76 8.18 -18.99
C GLU A 75 8.06 6.75 -18.47
N ILE A 76 7.63 6.40 -17.25
CA ILE A 76 7.70 5.00 -16.75
C ILE A 76 6.88 4.09 -17.70
N PRO A 77 7.51 3.10 -18.35
CA PRO A 77 6.82 2.26 -19.32
C PRO A 77 5.71 1.44 -18.66
N SER A 78 4.53 1.39 -19.30
CA SER A 78 3.35 0.69 -18.75
C SER A 78 3.62 -0.78 -18.45
N HIS A 79 4.45 -1.45 -19.25
CA HIS A 79 4.79 -2.86 -19.02
C HIS A 79 5.54 -3.10 -17.69
N VAL A 80 6.32 -2.13 -17.22
CA VAL A 80 7.03 -2.21 -15.92
C VAL A 80 6.01 -2.16 -14.78
N ILE A 81 5.05 -1.24 -14.86
CA ILE A 81 3.96 -1.11 -13.86
C ILE A 81 3.09 -2.38 -13.86
N SER A 82 2.69 -2.87 -15.02
CA SER A 82 1.91 -4.11 -15.14
C SER A 82 2.68 -5.32 -14.60
N LYS A 83 3.99 -5.41 -14.85
CA LYS A 83 4.81 -6.50 -14.32
C LYS A 83 4.92 -6.42 -12.79
N LEU A 84 5.13 -5.24 -12.22
CA LEU A 84 5.14 -5.03 -10.77
C LEU A 84 3.81 -5.48 -10.14
N GLN A 85 2.68 -5.09 -10.71
CA GLN A 85 1.35 -5.50 -10.25
C GLN A 85 1.13 -7.01 -10.35
N SER A 86 1.53 -7.63 -11.47
CA SER A 86 1.42 -9.08 -11.67
C SER A 86 2.24 -9.85 -10.65
N VAL A 87 3.50 -9.49 -10.47
CA VAL A 87 4.42 -10.17 -9.55
C VAL A 87 3.99 -10.00 -8.10
N GLY A 88 3.52 -8.81 -7.72
CA GLY A 88 2.94 -8.58 -6.41
C GLY A 88 1.71 -9.45 -6.18
N LYS A 89 0.80 -9.52 -7.15
CA LYS A 89 -0.38 -10.38 -7.09
C LYS A 89 0.00 -11.86 -6.96
N GLU A 90 0.91 -12.34 -7.80
CA GLU A 90 1.43 -13.72 -7.75
C GLU A 90 1.97 -14.07 -6.36
N PHE A 91 2.73 -13.17 -5.73
CA PHE A 91 3.20 -13.36 -4.36
C PHE A 91 2.05 -13.52 -3.34
N PHE A 92 1.03 -12.64 -3.39
CA PHE A 92 -0.09 -12.73 -2.44
C PHE A 92 -1.01 -13.94 -2.71
N GLU A 93 -1.00 -14.51 -3.91
CA GLU A 93 -1.70 -15.75 -4.26
C GLU A 93 -0.97 -17.02 -3.79
N LEU A 94 0.29 -16.91 -3.34
CA LEU A 94 1.01 -18.05 -2.76
C LEU A 94 0.35 -18.56 -1.47
N PRO A 95 0.60 -19.84 -1.12
CA PRO A 95 0.25 -20.39 0.18
C PRO A 95 0.78 -19.53 1.33
N GLN A 96 0.05 -19.53 2.46
CA GLN A 96 0.40 -18.69 3.60
C GLN A 96 1.81 -19.01 4.12
N GLU A 97 2.19 -20.29 4.11
CA GLU A 97 3.49 -20.78 4.58
C GLU A 97 4.66 -20.16 3.79
N GLU A 98 4.51 -19.99 2.47
CA GLU A 98 5.52 -19.37 1.60
C GLU A 98 5.68 -17.88 1.92
N LYS A 99 4.57 -17.18 2.18
CA LYS A 99 4.58 -15.76 2.55
C LYS A 99 5.18 -15.55 3.94
N GLU A 100 4.99 -16.49 4.87
CA GLU A 100 5.56 -16.43 6.23
C GLU A 100 7.08 -16.58 6.26
N LEU A 101 7.72 -17.19 5.25
CA LEU A 101 9.19 -17.33 5.19
C LEU A 101 9.93 -16.00 5.23
N ILE A 102 9.29 -14.94 4.74
CA ILE A 102 9.81 -13.58 4.71
C ILE A 102 9.03 -12.63 5.62
N ALA A 103 8.23 -13.17 6.55
CA ALA A 103 7.48 -12.36 7.49
C ALA A 103 8.41 -11.54 8.37
N LYS A 104 7.94 -10.34 8.72
CA LYS A 104 8.61 -9.50 9.70
C LYS A 104 8.72 -10.27 11.03
N PRO A 105 9.93 -10.46 11.60
CA PRO A 105 10.10 -11.22 12.83
C PRO A 105 9.32 -10.59 13.99
N ALA A 106 8.75 -11.44 14.86
CA ALA A 106 8.04 -10.97 16.03
C ALA A 106 8.96 -10.14 16.94
N GLY A 107 8.48 -8.96 17.37
CA GLY A 107 9.27 -8.04 18.20
C GLY A 107 10.38 -7.29 17.47
N SER A 108 10.49 -7.41 16.13
CA SER A 108 11.43 -6.62 15.35
C SER A 108 10.88 -5.22 15.06
N ASP A 109 11.76 -4.22 15.13
CA ASP A 109 11.49 -2.86 14.68
C ASP A 109 11.71 -2.67 13.16
N SER A 110 12.13 -3.72 12.44
CA SER A 110 12.37 -3.66 10.99
C SER A 110 11.10 -3.22 10.26
N LEU A 111 11.22 -2.31 9.30
CA LEU A 111 10.10 -1.89 8.46
C LEU A 111 9.80 -2.89 7.34
N GLU A 112 10.67 -3.87 7.13
CA GLU A 112 10.68 -4.75 5.96
C GLU A 112 10.04 -6.11 6.25
N GLY A 113 9.65 -6.78 5.16
CA GLY A 113 9.07 -8.13 5.19
C GLY A 113 7.56 -8.15 5.14
N TYR A 114 7.01 -9.36 5.11
CA TYR A 114 5.58 -9.60 5.03
C TYR A 114 4.89 -9.35 6.40
N GLY A 115 3.85 -8.52 6.40
CA GLY A 115 3.25 -7.96 7.59
C GLY A 115 1.74 -7.74 7.45
N THR A 116 1.07 -7.52 8.58
CA THR A 116 -0.37 -7.23 8.65
C THR A 116 -0.68 -6.04 9.58
N LYS A 117 0.35 -5.50 10.24
CA LYS A 117 0.24 -4.38 11.19
C LYS A 117 0.94 -3.16 10.65
N LEU A 118 0.21 -2.05 10.52
CA LEU A 118 0.80 -0.74 10.23
C LEU A 118 1.05 0.02 11.54
N GLN A 119 2.06 0.88 11.59
CA GLN A 119 2.54 1.54 12.83
C GLN A 119 1.51 2.40 13.59
N LYS A 120 0.29 2.61 13.06
CA LYS A 120 -0.76 3.45 13.65
C LYS A 120 -2.06 2.69 13.94
N GLU A 121 -1.98 1.63 14.74
CA GLU A 121 -3.18 0.95 15.27
C GLU A 121 -3.66 1.65 16.55
N ALA A 122 -4.39 2.77 16.39
CA ALA A 122 -4.98 3.48 17.52
C ALA A 122 -6.09 2.64 18.20
N ASN A 123 -6.19 2.73 19.53
CA ASN A 123 -7.27 2.10 20.32
C ASN A 123 -7.44 0.59 20.10
N GLY A 124 -6.35 -0.12 19.76
CA GLY A 124 -6.38 -1.57 19.51
C GLY A 124 -7.10 -1.98 18.22
N LYS A 125 -7.45 -1.02 17.35
CA LYS A 125 -8.05 -1.27 16.04
C LYS A 125 -6.97 -1.55 15.00
N LYS A 126 -7.15 -2.64 14.25
CA LYS A 126 -6.20 -3.11 13.23
C LYS A 126 -6.57 -2.65 11.84
N GLY A 127 -5.56 -2.50 10.98
CA GLY A 127 -5.79 -2.29 9.55
C GLY A 127 -6.36 -3.54 8.89
N TRP A 128 -7.28 -3.37 7.95
CA TRP A 128 -7.70 -4.46 7.05
C TRP A 128 -6.74 -4.54 5.87
N VAL A 129 -5.50 -4.94 6.14
CA VAL A 129 -4.42 -4.94 5.16
C VAL A 129 -3.35 -5.97 5.52
N ASP A 130 -2.91 -6.73 4.53
CA ASP A 130 -1.61 -7.38 4.53
C ASP A 130 -0.68 -6.62 3.58
N HIS A 131 0.61 -6.57 3.89
CA HIS A 131 1.61 -5.80 3.13
C HIS A 131 2.95 -6.54 3.07
N LEU A 132 3.77 -6.14 2.10
CA LEU A 132 5.17 -6.52 1.99
C LEU A 132 5.96 -5.24 1.74
N PHE A 133 6.90 -4.92 2.63
CA PHE A 133 7.73 -3.72 2.53
C PHE A 133 9.20 -4.07 2.33
N HIS A 134 9.88 -3.25 1.53
CA HIS A 134 11.32 -3.33 1.27
C HIS A 134 11.94 -1.95 1.35
N ILE A 135 13.16 -1.89 1.86
CA ILE A 135 14.02 -0.73 1.67
C ILE A 135 14.79 -0.98 0.37
N VAL A 136 14.49 -0.19 -0.67
CA VAL A 136 15.11 -0.32 -2.00
C VAL A 136 16.20 0.71 -2.27
N TRP A 137 16.38 1.69 -1.38
CA TRP A 137 17.40 2.73 -1.48
C TRP A 137 17.80 3.25 -0.09
N PRO A 138 19.10 3.55 0.16
CA PRO A 138 20.24 3.37 -0.74
C PRO A 138 20.59 1.89 -0.98
N PRO A 139 21.41 1.55 -2.00
CA PRO A 139 21.72 0.16 -2.33
C PRO A 139 22.35 -0.62 -1.17
N SER A 140 23.11 0.05 -0.30
CA SER A 140 23.72 -0.53 0.90
C SER A 140 22.71 -0.92 1.99
N SER A 141 21.48 -0.40 1.91
CA SER A 141 20.40 -0.71 2.85
C SER A 141 19.45 -1.80 2.34
N ILE A 142 19.64 -2.29 1.11
CA ILE A 142 18.77 -3.34 0.54
C ILE A 142 19.02 -4.66 1.28
N ASN A 143 17.95 -5.21 1.83
CA ASN A 143 17.99 -6.43 2.61
C ASN A 143 17.26 -7.58 1.92
N TYR A 144 17.98 -8.30 1.07
CA TYR A 144 17.44 -9.41 0.27
C TYR A 144 16.89 -10.59 1.09
N ARG A 145 17.08 -10.64 2.41
CA ARG A 145 16.49 -11.69 3.25
C ARG A 145 14.96 -11.66 3.25
N PHE A 146 14.38 -10.48 3.04
CA PHE A 146 12.92 -10.28 3.02
C PHE A 146 12.33 -10.41 1.62
N TRP A 147 13.16 -10.60 0.60
CA TRP A 147 12.69 -10.70 -0.78
C TRP A 147 12.18 -12.13 -1.05
N PRO A 148 10.96 -12.28 -1.59
CA PRO A 148 10.43 -13.57 -2.02
C PRO A 148 11.38 -14.26 -3.00
N LYS A 149 11.55 -15.57 -2.81
CA LYS A 149 12.22 -16.44 -3.81
C LYS A 149 11.24 -17.00 -4.84
N ASN A 150 9.95 -17.00 -4.47
CA ASN A 150 8.82 -17.40 -5.28
C ASN A 150 7.83 -16.22 -5.29
N PRO A 151 7.28 -15.82 -6.46
CA PRO A 151 7.64 -16.30 -7.80
C PRO A 151 9.08 -15.91 -8.17
N PRO A 152 9.79 -16.67 -9.03
CA PRO A 152 11.16 -16.34 -9.45
C PRO A 152 11.30 -15.01 -10.24
N SER A 153 10.18 -14.38 -10.57
CA SER A 153 10.13 -13.10 -11.26
C SER A 153 9.92 -11.90 -10.35
N TYR A 154 9.92 -12.14 -9.02
CA TYR A 154 10.07 -11.12 -7.99
C TYR A 154 11.50 -10.59 -7.95
#